data_AF-A0A7X7EV05-F1
#
_entry.id   AF-A0A7X7EV05-F1
#
_cell.length_a   1.000
_cell.length_b   1.000
_cell.length_c   1.000
_cell.angle_alpha   90.00
_cell.angle_beta   90.00
_cell.angle_gamma   90.00
#
_symmetry.space_group_name_H-M   'P 1'
#
loop_
_entity.id
_entity.type
_entity.pdbx_description
1 polymer ?
#
loop_
_entity_poly.entity_id
_entity_poly.type
_entity_poly.pdbx_seq_one_letter_code
_entity_poly.pdbx_strand_id
1 'polypeptide(L)'
;MEDYPGMATSAPYYLLQNHTVVENALTEAGLKVIFTAHANDITMNSTGENVLFDIATLSLLIPPFSYRIINLNPDSVLQIKTKYITSVEATIPGGIKFLDYSENYLLTNLTHRLTGVIKKMFQISEDSALYYAPLSAEALATYYAGDEKLHPAAEKISRDWPVILRNILKSMYTDLPPSDGPLNMDLKQNPE
;
A
#
# COMPACT_ATOMS: atom_id res chain seq x y z
N MET A 1 -0.71 -2.97 10.36
CA MET A 1 -0.73 -1.58 10.85
C MET A 1 -1.52 -0.75 9.85
N GLU A 2 -1.78 0.53 10.12
CA GLU A 2 -2.27 1.39 9.03
C GLU A 2 -1.09 1.66 8.09
N ASP A 3 -1.29 1.42 6.80
CA ASP A 3 -0.27 1.71 5.77
C ASP A 3 -0.31 3.19 5.36
N TYR A 4 -1.49 3.81 5.45
CA TYR A 4 -1.67 5.24 5.20
C TYR A 4 -2.63 5.86 6.21
N PRO A 5 -2.54 7.19 6.47
CA PRO A 5 -3.39 7.85 7.45
C PRO A 5 -4.89 7.66 7.18
N GLY A 6 -5.61 7.12 8.16
CA GLY A 6 -7.06 6.96 8.09
C GLY A 6 -7.53 5.70 7.36
N MET A 7 -6.63 4.73 7.16
CA MET A 7 -6.96 3.40 6.64
C MET A 7 -8.04 2.70 7.46
N ALA A 8 -8.05 2.82 8.79
CA ALA A 8 -9.08 2.22 9.65
C ALA A 8 -10.49 2.76 9.39
N THR A 9 -10.60 3.98 8.85
CA THR A 9 -11.91 4.55 8.49
C THR A 9 -12.30 4.19 7.06
N SER A 10 -11.35 4.26 6.13
CA SER A 10 -11.62 4.08 4.69
C SER A 10 -11.64 2.62 4.24
N ALA A 11 -10.87 1.76 4.91
CA ALA A 11 -10.65 0.37 4.54
C ALA A 11 -10.54 -0.54 5.78
N PRO A 12 -11.50 -0.49 6.75
CA PRO A 12 -11.40 -1.16 8.05
C PRO A 12 -11.19 -2.67 7.97
N TYR A 13 -11.65 -3.31 6.89
CA TYR A 13 -11.55 -4.76 6.71
C TYR A 13 -10.14 -5.27 6.44
N TYR A 14 -9.19 -4.39 6.14
CA TYR A 14 -7.78 -4.74 5.99
C TYR A 14 -7.01 -4.67 7.32
N LEU A 15 -7.64 -4.15 8.38
CA LEU A 15 -7.04 -4.10 9.70
C LEU A 15 -7.70 -5.14 10.61
N LEU A 16 -6.87 -5.73 11.47
CA LEU A 16 -7.38 -6.52 12.58
C LEU A 16 -8.24 -5.62 13.49
N GLN A 17 -9.36 -6.14 14.00
CA GLN A 17 -10.14 -5.42 14.98
C GLN A 17 -9.27 -5.09 16.20
N ASN A 18 -9.26 -3.83 16.63
CA ASN A 18 -8.38 -3.31 17.69
C ASN A 18 -6.88 -3.49 17.37
N HIS A 19 -6.48 -3.35 16.10
CA HIS A 19 -5.08 -3.51 15.66
C HIS A 19 -4.10 -2.73 16.55
N THR A 20 -4.41 -1.50 16.95
CA THR A 20 -3.54 -0.69 17.84
C THR A 20 -3.23 -1.35 19.18
N VAL A 21 -4.19 -2.07 19.77
CA VAL A 21 -3.98 -2.82 21.03
C VAL A 21 -3.04 -4.00 20.80
N VAL A 22 -3.21 -4.71 19.68
CA VAL A 22 -2.37 -5.85 19.31
C VAL A 22 -0.95 -5.39 18.97
N GLU A 23 -0.82 -4.32 18.20
CA GLU A 23 0.46 -3.69 17.82
C GLU A 23 1.24 -3.28 19.06
N ASN A 24 0.61 -2.57 20.01
CA ASN A 24 1.26 -2.18 21.26
C ASN A 24 1.68 -3.40 22.09
N ALA A 25 0.82 -4.40 22.25
CA ALA A 25 1.15 -5.61 23.00
C ALA A 25 2.34 -6.37 22.38
N LEU A 26 2.40 -6.47 21.05
CA LEU A 26 3.53 -7.10 20.35
C LEU A 26 4.81 -6.27 20.49
N THR A 27 4.70 -4.94 20.39
CA THR A 27 5.83 -4.01 20.53
C THR A 27 6.40 -4.05 21.95
N GLU A 28 5.55 -4.01 22.97
CA GLU A 28 5.92 -4.13 24.39
C GLU A 28 6.56 -5.49 24.71
N ALA A 29 6.11 -6.56 24.06
CA ALA A 29 6.71 -7.89 24.18
C ALA A 29 8.10 -8.00 23.52
N GLY A 30 8.57 -6.94 22.84
CA GLY A 30 9.88 -6.89 22.19
C GLY A 30 9.93 -7.50 20.80
N LEU A 31 8.77 -7.79 20.17
CA LEU A 31 8.74 -8.23 18.78
C LEU A 31 9.21 -7.11 17.86
N LYS A 32 10.12 -7.43 16.94
CA LYS A 32 10.72 -6.44 16.03
C LYS A 32 10.06 -6.37 14.66
N VAL A 33 9.55 -7.50 14.16
CA VAL A 33 9.04 -7.59 12.78
C VAL A 33 7.82 -8.51 12.73
N ILE A 34 6.80 -8.09 12.00
CA ILE A 34 5.72 -8.93 11.48
C ILE A 34 5.67 -8.86 9.96
N PHE A 35 5.19 -9.93 9.34
CA PHE A 35 4.97 -9.99 7.89
C PHE A 35 3.49 -10.08 7.62
N THR A 36 2.98 -9.12 6.87
CA THR A 36 1.58 -9.07 6.46
C THR A 36 1.48 -8.99 4.93
N ALA A 37 0.28 -8.78 4.42
CA ALA A 37 0.00 -8.60 3.01
C ALA A 37 -0.83 -7.33 2.82
N HIS A 38 -1.16 -6.99 1.57
CA HIS A 38 -2.19 -6.04 1.09
C HIS A 38 -1.66 -4.85 0.29
N ALA A 39 -0.45 -4.37 0.60
CA ALA A 39 0.30 -3.40 -0.20
C ALA A 39 1.78 -3.76 -0.23
N ASN A 40 2.58 -3.00 -0.99
CA ASN A 40 4.04 -3.13 -0.98
C ASN A 40 4.62 -2.12 0.01
N ASP A 41 4.32 -2.27 1.30
CA ASP A 41 4.50 -1.22 2.31
C ASP A 41 5.32 -1.71 3.52
N ILE A 42 5.97 -0.82 4.24
CA ILE A 42 6.68 -1.01 5.50
C ILE A 42 6.29 0.12 6.44
N THR A 43 5.50 -0.22 7.46
CA THR A 43 5.16 0.71 8.55
C THR A 43 5.79 0.29 9.86
N MET A 44 5.74 1.18 10.85
CA MET A 44 6.21 0.88 12.19
C MET A 44 5.31 1.42 13.29
N ASN A 45 5.32 0.71 14.42
CA ASN A 45 4.76 1.15 15.69
C ASN A 45 5.86 1.21 16.75
N SER A 46 5.82 2.22 17.62
CA SER A 46 6.79 2.38 18.70
C SER A 46 6.08 2.47 20.05
N THR A 47 6.61 1.77 21.06
CA THR A 47 6.13 1.84 22.45
C THR A 47 7.32 1.92 23.40
N GLY A 48 7.52 3.09 24.01
CA GLY A 48 8.76 3.39 24.73
C GLY A 48 9.95 3.36 23.77
N GLU A 49 10.94 2.52 24.07
CA GLU A 49 12.12 2.32 23.22
C GLU A 49 11.92 1.18 22.19
N ASN A 50 10.88 0.36 22.34
CA ASN A 50 10.65 -0.77 21.43
C ASN A 50 10.00 -0.29 20.13
N VAL A 51 10.46 -0.84 19.01
CA VAL A 51 9.91 -0.61 17.67
C VAL A 51 9.52 -1.96 17.05
N LEU A 52 8.32 -2.01 16.48
CA LEU A 52 7.80 -3.11 15.69
C LEU A 52 7.59 -2.63 14.26
N PHE A 53 8.17 -3.32 13.27
CA PHE A 53 7.94 -3.08 11.86
C PHE A 53 6.89 -4.05 11.31
N ASP A 54 5.94 -3.54 10.56
CA ASP A 54 5.01 -4.33 9.74
C ASP A 54 5.45 -4.28 8.29
N ILE A 55 5.75 -5.45 7.73
CA ILE A 55 6.34 -5.59 6.41
C ILE A 55 5.31 -6.25 5.50
N ALA A 56 4.48 -5.42 4.88
CA ALA A 56 3.38 -5.83 4.01
C ALA A 56 3.87 -6.09 2.58
N THR A 57 3.64 -7.30 2.05
CA THR A 57 3.97 -7.61 0.63
C THR A 57 2.70 -7.72 -0.21
N LEU A 58 2.68 -7.03 -1.35
CA LEU A 58 1.56 -7.06 -2.27
C LEU A 58 1.38 -8.45 -2.88
N SER A 59 0.15 -8.79 -3.27
CA SER A 59 -0.10 -9.99 -4.06
C SER A 59 0.67 -9.95 -5.38
N LEU A 60 1.31 -11.07 -5.74
CA LEU A 60 1.94 -11.28 -7.06
C LEU A 60 0.96 -11.23 -8.25
N LEU A 61 -0.34 -11.06 -8.01
CA LEU A 61 -1.35 -10.88 -9.05
C LEU A 61 -1.59 -9.41 -9.40
N ILE A 62 -0.98 -8.48 -8.68
CA ILE A 62 -1.18 -7.04 -8.83
C ILE A 62 0.17 -6.39 -9.19
N PRO A 63 0.27 -5.59 -10.28
CA PRO A 63 1.49 -4.84 -10.56
C PRO A 63 1.76 -3.86 -9.40
N PRO A 64 3.04 -3.63 -9.02
CA PRO A 64 4.26 -3.93 -9.79
C PRO A 64 4.82 -5.36 -9.62
N PHE A 65 4.04 -6.31 -9.10
CA PHE A 65 4.44 -7.71 -8.93
C PHE A 65 5.65 -7.84 -8.00
N SER A 66 5.55 -7.18 -6.84
CA SER A 66 6.62 -7.16 -5.86
C SER A 66 6.72 -8.48 -5.10
N TYR A 67 7.94 -8.83 -4.74
CA TYR A 67 8.26 -9.89 -3.78
C TYR A 67 9.47 -9.48 -2.96
N ARG A 68 9.53 -9.91 -1.70
CA ARG A 68 10.62 -9.58 -0.79
C ARG A 68 11.49 -10.81 -0.52
N ILE A 69 12.80 -10.65 -0.64
CA ILE A 69 13.78 -11.63 -0.17
C ILE A 69 14.30 -11.17 1.17
N ILE A 70 14.20 -12.06 2.16
CA ILE A 70 14.59 -11.81 3.54
C ILE A 70 15.77 -12.71 3.88
N ASN A 71 16.88 -12.10 4.28
CA ASN A 71 18.06 -12.80 4.78
C ASN A 71 18.25 -12.45 6.25
N LEU A 72 18.28 -13.47 7.11
CA LEU A 72 18.70 -13.33 8.50
C LEU A 72 20.15 -13.79 8.63
N ASN A 73 21.04 -12.85 8.91
CA ASN A 73 22.47 -13.12 9.03
C ASN A 73 22.83 -13.66 10.43
N PRO A 74 23.98 -14.33 10.60
CA PRO A 74 24.42 -14.89 11.89
C PRO A 74 24.58 -13.86 13.02
N ASP A 75 24.79 -12.59 12.69
CA ASP A 75 24.86 -11.48 13.63
C ASP A 75 23.49 -10.98 14.11
N SER A 76 22.39 -11.61 13.67
CA SER A 76 21.01 -11.19 13.91
C SER A 76 20.60 -9.93 13.14
N VAL A 77 21.30 -9.62 12.05
CA VAL A 77 20.88 -8.58 11.11
C VAL A 77 19.89 -9.16 10.12
N LEU A 78 18.69 -8.59 10.09
CA LEU A 78 17.66 -8.87 9.09
C LEU A 78 17.86 -7.93 7.90
N GLN A 79 18.07 -8.50 6.71
CA GLN A 79 18.16 -7.76 5.46
C GLN A 79 16.95 -8.08 4.59
N ILE A 80 16.29 -7.03 4.11
CA ILE A 80 15.08 -7.15 3.29
C ILE A 80 15.33 -6.45 1.98
N LYS A 81 15.00 -7.13 0.87
CA LYS A 81 15.12 -6.58 -0.47
C LYS A 81 13.83 -6.81 -1.25
N THR A 82 13.19 -5.73 -1.63
CA THR A 82 12.06 -5.75 -2.57
C THR A 82 12.57 -5.95 -3.99
N LYS A 83 11.94 -6.87 -4.73
CA LYS A 83 12.20 -7.18 -6.13
C LYS A 83 10.88 -7.21 -6.89
N TYR A 84 10.96 -7.06 -8.21
CA TYR A 84 9.79 -6.99 -9.08
C TYR A 84 9.90 -8.00 -10.22
N ILE A 85 8.78 -8.62 -10.58
CA ILE A 85 8.69 -9.43 -11.78
C ILE A 85 8.45 -8.49 -12.97
N THR A 86 9.46 -8.35 -13.83
CA THR A 86 9.41 -7.43 -14.98
C THR A 86 9.11 -8.11 -16.32
N SER A 87 9.08 -9.44 -16.34
CA SER A 87 8.78 -10.23 -17.52
C SER A 87 8.25 -11.62 -17.14
N VAL A 88 7.53 -12.24 -18.07
CA VAL A 88 7.03 -13.61 -18.00
C VAL A 88 7.24 -14.30 -19.33
N GLU A 89 7.43 -15.61 -19.33
CA GLU A 89 7.51 -16.43 -20.54
C GLU A 89 6.10 -16.71 -21.10
N ALA A 90 5.36 -15.65 -21.41
CA ALA A 90 4.02 -15.73 -21.99
C ALA A 90 3.87 -14.74 -23.13
N THR A 91 3.13 -15.14 -24.17
CA THR A 91 2.75 -14.23 -25.25
C THR A 91 1.50 -13.46 -24.84
N ILE A 92 1.61 -12.14 -24.79
CA ILE A 92 0.48 -11.26 -24.51
C ILE A 92 -0.25 -10.96 -25.84
N PRO A 93 -1.60 -11.05 -25.87
CA PRO A 93 -2.38 -10.71 -27.06
C PRO A 93 -2.02 -9.33 -27.63
N GLY A 94 -1.93 -9.23 -28.95
CA GLY A 94 -1.59 -7.98 -29.64
C GLY A 94 -0.12 -7.55 -29.54
N GLY A 95 0.75 -8.37 -28.94
CA GLY A 95 2.19 -8.06 -28.83
C GLY A 95 2.52 -6.96 -27.84
N ILE A 96 1.59 -6.63 -26.94
CA ILE A 96 1.78 -5.63 -25.88
C ILE A 96 2.81 -6.17 -24.87
N LYS A 97 3.64 -5.30 -24.30
CA LYS A 97 4.58 -5.71 -23.25
C LYS A 97 3.81 -6.13 -21.99
N PHE A 98 4.36 -7.09 -21.25
CA PHE A 98 3.74 -7.61 -20.03
C PHE A 98 3.35 -6.49 -19.05
N LEU A 99 4.28 -5.59 -18.73
CA LEU A 99 4.03 -4.50 -17.77
C LEU A 99 2.95 -3.53 -18.26
N ASP A 100 3.04 -3.06 -19.51
CA ASP A 100 2.03 -2.17 -20.11
C ASP A 100 0.62 -2.80 -20.10
N TYR A 101 0.54 -4.09 -20.42
CA TYR A 101 -0.73 -4.84 -20.36
C TYR A 101 -1.26 -4.92 -18.93
N SER A 102 -0.41 -5.26 -17.97
CA SER A 102 -0.77 -5.43 -16.57
C SER A 102 -1.21 -4.14 -15.90
N GLU A 103 -0.50 -3.03 -16.13
CA GLU A 103 -0.86 -1.70 -15.63
C GLU A 103 -2.22 -1.25 -16.19
N ASN A 104 -2.40 -1.38 -17.51
CA ASN A 104 -3.67 -1.05 -18.15
C ASN A 104 -4.82 -1.94 -17.65
N TYR A 105 -4.57 -3.23 -17.47
CA TYR A 105 -5.54 -4.16 -16.89
C TYR A 105 -5.91 -3.76 -15.46
N LEU A 106 -4.93 -3.42 -14.62
CA LEU A 106 -5.18 -2.98 -13.24
C LEU A 106 -6.03 -1.70 -13.23
N LEU A 107 -5.59 -0.64 -13.91
CA LEU A 107 -6.27 0.66 -13.89
C LEU A 107 -7.68 0.58 -14.48
N THR A 108 -7.88 -0.19 -15.54
CA THR A 108 -9.22 -0.39 -16.14
C THR A 108 -10.17 -1.07 -15.15
N ASN A 109 -9.72 -2.17 -14.52
CA ASN A 109 -10.55 -2.93 -13.59
C ASN A 109 -10.79 -2.16 -12.28
N LEU A 110 -9.78 -1.47 -11.76
CA LEU A 110 -9.92 -0.59 -10.60
C LEU A 110 -10.90 0.54 -10.89
N THR A 111 -10.78 1.22 -12.03
CA THR A 111 -11.70 2.28 -12.43
C THR A 111 -13.14 1.76 -12.44
N HIS A 112 -13.39 0.64 -13.15
CA HIS A 112 -14.72 0.04 -13.22
C HIS A 112 -15.28 -0.30 -11.82
N ARG A 113 -14.48 -0.95 -10.98
CA ARG A 113 -14.87 -1.32 -9.61
C ARG A 113 -15.15 -0.08 -8.76
N LEU A 114 -14.26 0.91 -8.82
CA LEU A 114 -14.33 2.12 -8.00
C LEU A 114 -15.49 3.02 -8.40
N THR A 115 -15.93 3.02 -9.67
CA THR A 115 -17.19 3.70 -10.05
C THR A 115 -18.36 3.21 -9.19
N GLY A 116 -18.53 1.90 -9.06
CA GLY A 116 -19.59 1.31 -8.23
C GLY A 116 -19.43 1.61 -6.74
N VAL A 117 -18.20 1.49 -6.22
CA VAL A 117 -17.89 1.76 -4.81
C VAL A 117 -18.16 3.23 -4.46
N ILE A 118 -17.61 4.17 -5.24
CA ILE A 118 -17.74 5.61 -5.01
C ILE A 118 -19.20 6.04 -5.12
N LYS A 119 -19.91 5.61 -6.16
CA LYS A 119 -21.34 5.90 -6.34
C LYS A 119 -22.15 5.49 -5.11
N LYS A 120 -21.93 4.28 -4.62
CA LYS A 120 -22.66 3.73 -3.46
C LYS A 120 -22.25 4.41 -2.15
N MET A 121 -20.96 4.58 -1.90
CA MET A 121 -20.42 5.10 -0.65
C MET A 121 -20.77 6.57 -0.44
N PHE A 122 -20.70 7.38 -1.50
CA PHE A 122 -20.94 8.83 -1.42
C PHE A 122 -22.35 9.24 -1.87
N GLN A 123 -23.18 8.30 -2.31
CA GLN A 123 -24.55 8.55 -2.79
C GLN A 123 -24.62 9.64 -3.88
N ILE A 124 -23.67 9.59 -4.83
CA ILE A 124 -23.53 10.56 -5.93
C ILE A 124 -24.07 9.98 -7.25
N SER A 125 -24.18 10.83 -8.27
CA SER A 125 -24.56 10.39 -9.63
C SER A 125 -23.50 9.49 -10.26
N GLU A 126 -23.91 8.73 -11.26
CA GLU A 126 -23.01 7.88 -12.03
C GLU A 126 -21.98 8.70 -12.81
N ASP A 127 -22.37 9.82 -13.39
CA ASP A 127 -21.45 10.72 -14.10
C ASP A 127 -20.34 11.25 -13.18
N SER A 128 -20.68 11.66 -11.95
CA SER A 128 -19.68 12.08 -10.97
C SER A 128 -18.78 10.92 -10.54
N ALA A 129 -19.35 9.72 -10.35
CA ALA A 129 -18.55 8.54 -10.01
C ALA A 129 -17.60 8.12 -11.14
N LEU A 130 -18.05 8.19 -12.40
CA LEU A 130 -17.22 7.95 -13.60
C LEU A 130 -16.11 8.99 -13.73
N TYR A 131 -16.37 10.23 -13.33
CA TYR A 131 -15.37 11.29 -13.31
C TYR A 131 -14.31 11.07 -12.21
N TYR A 132 -14.71 10.61 -11.02
CA TYR A 132 -13.78 10.41 -9.90
C TYR A 132 -12.98 9.10 -9.97
N ALA A 133 -13.57 8.03 -10.51
CA ALA A 133 -13.01 6.68 -10.43
C ALA A 133 -11.61 6.51 -11.05
N PRO A 134 -11.27 7.11 -12.21
CA PRO A 134 -9.94 6.96 -12.79
C PRO A 134 -8.84 7.51 -11.88
N LEU A 135 -9.02 8.70 -11.30
CA LEU A 135 -8.04 9.28 -10.38
C LEU A 135 -7.96 8.52 -9.06
N SER A 136 -9.08 7.94 -8.61
CA SER A 136 -9.09 7.04 -7.45
C SER A 136 -8.34 5.73 -7.74
N ALA A 137 -8.42 5.22 -8.96
CA ALA A 137 -7.68 4.03 -9.39
C ALA A 137 -6.16 4.30 -9.40
N GLU A 138 -5.74 5.47 -9.89
CA GLU A 138 -4.34 5.90 -9.86
C GLU A 138 -3.81 6.04 -8.42
N ALA A 139 -4.60 6.63 -7.51
CA ALA A 139 -4.21 6.74 -6.10
C ALA A 139 -4.03 5.36 -5.45
N LEU A 140 -4.97 4.45 -5.69
CA LEU A 140 -4.89 3.08 -5.18
C LEU A 140 -3.74 2.29 -5.80
N ALA A 141 -3.46 2.47 -7.10
CA ALA A 141 -2.31 1.86 -7.76
C ALA A 141 -0.98 2.41 -7.22
N THR A 142 -0.92 3.70 -6.87
CA THR A 142 0.24 4.32 -6.22
C THR A 142 0.48 3.70 -4.85
N TYR A 143 -0.57 3.58 -4.03
CA TYR A 143 -0.50 2.87 -2.75
C TYR A 143 -0.07 1.40 -2.89
N TYR A 144 -0.52 0.68 -3.92
CA TYR A 144 -0.05 -0.68 -4.13
C TYR A 144 1.44 -0.77 -4.49
N ALA A 145 2.03 0.26 -5.08
CA ALA A 145 3.43 0.27 -5.47
C ALA A 145 4.39 0.46 -4.28
N GLY A 146 3.96 1.12 -3.21
CA GLY A 146 4.83 1.54 -2.11
C GLY A 146 5.69 2.78 -2.44
N ASP A 147 6.39 3.29 -1.43
CA ASP A 147 7.16 4.54 -1.41
C ASP A 147 6.34 5.69 -2.01
N GLU A 148 5.07 5.82 -1.58
CA GLU A 148 4.10 6.72 -2.15
C GLU A 148 4.60 8.17 -2.13
N LYS A 149 4.59 8.77 -3.31
CA LYS A 149 4.88 10.19 -3.46
C LYS A 149 3.64 10.89 -3.91
N LEU A 150 3.55 12.18 -3.57
CA LEU A 150 2.52 13.04 -4.11
C LEU A 150 2.60 13.02 -5.65
N HIS A 151 1.69 12.25 -6.26
CA HIS A 151 1.66 12.08 -7.70
C HIS A 151 1.04 13.33 -8.34
N PRO A 152 1.45 13.76 -9.54
CA PRO A 152 0.81 14.89 -10.24
C PRO A 152 -0.70 14.71 -10.44
N ALA A 153 -1.20 13.46 -10.47
CA ALA A 153 -2.64 13.19 -10.49
C ALA A 153 -3.36 13.69 -9.24
N ALA A 154 -2.68 13.76 -8.08
CA ALA A 154 -3.25 14.31 -6.85
C ALA A 154 -3.59 15.79 -6.96
N GLU A 155 -2.89 16.54 -7.82
CA GLU A 155 -3.18 17.96 -8.11
C GLU A 155 -4.51 18.13 -8.87
N LYS A 156 -4.95 17.09 -9.58
CA LYS A 156 -6.22 17.09 -10.31
C LYS A 156 -7.43 16.88 -9.39
N ILE A 157 -7.21 16.53 -8.12
CA ILE A 157 -8.27 16.36 -7.14
C ILE A 157 -8.79 17.73 -6.70
N SER A 158 -9.91 18.16 -7.30
CA SER A 158 -10.50 19.49 -7.08
C SER A 158 -11.07 19.67 -5.66
N ARG A 159 -11.21 20.94 -5.25
CA ARG A 159 -11.88 21.32 -4.00
C ARG A 159 -13.37 20.95 -3.99
N ASP A 160 -13.98 20.82 -5.15
CA ASP A 160 -15.42 20.56 -5.31
C ASP A 160 -15.77 19.06 -5.15
N TRP A 161 -14.76 18.21 -5.00
CA TRP A 161 -14.97 16.79 -4.72
C TRP A 161 -15.52 16.59 -3.30
N PRO A 162 -16.27 15.50 -3.04
CA PRO A 162 -16.65 15.12 -1.69
C PRO A 162 -15.43 15.13 -0.76
N VAL A 163 -15.49 15.91 0.32
CA VAL A 163 -14.34 16.17 1.20
C VAL A 163 -13.71 14.88 1.73
N ILE A 164 -14.55 13.92 2.11
CA ILE A 164 -14.11 12.62 2.61
C ILE A 164 -13.34 11.85 1.51
N LEU A 165 -13.87 11.77 0.29
CA LEU A 165 -13.18 11.12 -0.84
C LEU A 165 -11.83 11.77 -1.10
N ARG A 166 -11.78 13.11 -1.19
CA ARG A 166 -10.53 13.85 -1.40
C ARG A 166 -9.50 13.53 -0.34
N ASN A 167 -9.91 13.45 0.93
CA ASN A 167 -8.98 13.19 2.03
C ASN A 167 -8.44 11.74 1.96
N ILE A 168 -9.30 10.76 1.65
CA ILE A 168 -8.87 9.36 1.44
C ILE A 168 -7.85 9.26 0.30
N LEU A 169 -8.14 9.90 -0.84
CA LEU A 169 -7.24 9.83 -1.99
C LEU A 169 -5.90 10.50 -1.70
N LYS A 170 -5.91 11.61 -0.96
CA LYS A 170 -4.66 12.27 -0.54
C LYS A 170 -3.85 11.44 0.44
N SER A 171 -4.49 10.71 1.35
CA SER A 171 -3.75 9.84 2.28
C SER A 171 -3.11 8.65 1.57
N MET A 172 -3.73 8.10 0.52
CA MET A 172 -3.11 7.06 -0.33
C MET A 172 -1.87 7.54 -1.12
N TYR A 173 -1.55 8.84 -1.12
CA TYR A 173 -0.30 9.38 -1.67
C TYR A 173 0.71 9.75 -0.57
N THR A 174 0.43 9.38 0.67
CA THR A 174 1.26 9.67 1.83
C THR A 174 1.90 8.39 2.33
N ASP A 175 3.17 8.23 2.01
CA ASP A 175 4.03 7.19 2.55
C ASP A 175 4.27 7.42 4.05
N LEU A 176 4.05 6.38 4.85
CA LEU A 176 4.37 6.40 6.28
C LEU A 176 5.78 5.87 6.48
N PRO A 177 6.59 6.46 7.38
CA PRO A 177 7.94 5.97 7.59
C PRO A 177 7.94 4.54 8.17
N PRO A 178 8.99 3.74 7.89
CA PRO A 178 10.13 4.03 7.01
C PRO A 178 9.81 3.84 5.51
N SER A 179 10.76 4.16 4.63
CA SER A 179 10.65 3.80 3.20
C SER A 179 10.57 2.28 2.98
N ASP A 180 9.86 1.87 1.93
CA ASP A 180 9.62 0.48 1.50
C ASP A 180 10.81 -0.21 0.82
N GLY A 181 11.90 0.55 0.73
CA GLY A 181 13.16 0.13 0.16
C GLY A 181 13.90 -0.92 0.99
N PRO A 182 15.18 -1.17 0.64
CA PRO A 182 15.99 -2.13 1.36
C PRO A 182 16.16 -1.75 2.83
N LEU A 183 15.74 -2.65 3.72
CA LEU A 183 15.87 -2.49 5.16
C LEU A 183 17.01 -3.37 5.67
N ASN A 184 17.88 -2.81 6.53
CA ASN A 184 18.85 -3.57 7.31
C ASN A 184 18.59 -3.26 8.78
N MET A 185 18.21 -4.27 9.56
CA MET A 185 17.81 -4.11 10.96
C MET A 185 18.62 -5.04 11.85
N ASP A 186 19.27 -4.51 12.87
CA ASP A 186 19.85 -5.32 13.93
C ASP A 186 18.72 -5.72 14.90
N LEU A 187 18.36 -7.00 14.93
CA LEU A 187 17.28 -7.50 15.79
C LEU A 187 17.65 -7.52 17.28
N LYS A 188 18.92 -7.30 17.65
CA LYS A 188 19.38 -7.22 19.05
C LYS A 188 19.26 -5.82 19.63
N GLN A 189 19.12 -4.80 18.79
CA GLN A 189 19.09 -3.40 19.19
C GLN A 189 17.76 -2.77 18.79
N ASN A 190 17.36 -1.73 19.49
CA ASN A 190 16.30 -0.87 18.97
C ASN A 190 16.90 0.00 17.84
N PRO A 191 16.16 0.27 16.76
CA PRO A 191 16.59 1.25 15.76
C PRO A 191 16.87 2.60 16.44
N GLU A 192 17.95 3.28 16.07
CA GLU A 192 18.22 4.69 16.45
C GLU A 192 17.27 5.66 15.73
#